data_AF-A0A2N0S876-F1
#
_entry.id   AF-A0A2N0S876-F1
#
_cell.length_a   1.000
_cell.length_b   1.000
_cell.length_c   1.000
_cell.angle_alpha   90.00
_cell.angle_beta   90.00
_cell.angle_gamma   90.00
#
_symmetry.space_group_name_H-M   'P 1'
#
loop_
_entity.id
_entity.type
_entity.pdbx_description
1 polymer ?
#
loop_
_entity_poly.entity_id
_entity_poly.type
_entity_poly.pdbx_seq_one_letter_code
_entity_poly.pdbx_strand_id
1 'polypeptide(L)'
;MFKGFPKKNVDHYPYCADTKHDMLEILKANSSEEINQIFGQIKMRNEDGIQNWLEYYQKPWVLGSLTYHYSLMSYEDWQTTPFDTNIAESAHAMINRTGKSLKLKIAILRGWKHNECIYKRIKIHQQTGIHMSSKDRSDFGKKMQANKRSDKLENYPKEQPVKESNALQKKAKIDYDDDDTEMEIEERKIALEERKMQFKQNEIDLKLKELQIKKLEMELNNNQ
;
A
#
# COMPACT_ATOMS: atom_id res chain seq x y z
N MET A 1 11.20 4.20 1.74
CA MET A 1 11.14 3.85 0.30
C MET A 1 10.93 2.35 0.24
N PHE A 2 9.99 1.85 -0.55
CA PHE A 2 9.76 0.41 -0.65
C PHE A 2 10.58 -0.15 -1.81
N LYS A 3 11.10 -1.36 -1.68
CA LYS A 3 11.66 -2.11 -2.80
C LYS A 3 10.54 -2.80 -3.54
N GLY A 4 10.51 -2.68 -4.86
CA GLY A 4 9.45 -3.34 -5.62
C GLY A 4 9.67 -3.26 -7.12
N PHE A 5 9.91 -4.42 -7.73
CA PHE A 5 9.71 -4.62 -9.16
C PHE A 5 8.77 -5.80 -9.33
N PRO A 6 7.58 -5.65 -9.91
CA PRO A 6 6.80 -6.79 -10.32
C PRO A 6 7.53 -7.42 -11.50
N LYS A 7 8.43 -8.38 -11.24
CA LYS A 7 9.02 -9.26 -12.25
C LYS A 7 7.94 -9.85 -13.17
N LYS A 8 6.75 -10.07 -12.60
CA LYS A 8 5.53 -10.45 -13.33
C LYS A 8 5.19 -9.48 -14.47
N ASN A 9 5.43 -8.17 -14.37
CA ASN A 9 5.05 -7.23 -15.42
C ASN A 9 5.89 -7.38 -16.68
N VAL A 10 7.19 -7.69 -16.59
CA VAL A 10 8.08 -7.81 -17.76
C VAL A 10 7.64 -8.93 -18.71
N ASP A 11 7.21 -10.07 -18.16
CA ASP A 11 6.79 -11.23 -18.95
C ASP A 11 5.54 -10.94 -19.80
N HIS A 12 4.65 -10.07 -19.32
CA HIS A 12 3.38 -9.74 -19.98
C HIS A 12 3.50 -8.68 -21.09
N TYR A 13 4.63 -7.97 -21.18
CA TYR A 13 4.83 -7.03 -22.27
C TYR A 13 5.15 -7.76 -23.59
N PRO A 14 4.73 -7.21 -24.75
CA PRO A 14 4.98 -7.80 -26.06
C PRO A 14 6.41 -7.51 -26.57
N TYR A 15 7.39 -7.34 -25.66
CA TYR A 15 8.76 -7.05 -26.03
C TYR A 15 9.54 -8.30 -26.44
N CYS A 16 10.59 -8.12 -27.26
CA CYS A 16 11.47 -9.23 -27.61
C CYS A 16 12.24 -9.77 -26.39
N ALA A 17 12.75 -11.00 -26.50
CA ALA A 17 13.43 -11.69 -25.40
C ALA A 17 14.64 -10.90 -24.87
N ASP A 18 15.39 -10.29 -25.79
CA ASP A 18 16.58 -9.51 -25.44
C ASP A 18 16.20 -8.21 -24.70
N THR A 19 15.14 -7.51 -25.11
CA THR A 19 14.64 -6.33 -24.38
C THR A 19 14.20 -6.71 -22.98
N LYS A 20 13.48 -7.84 -22.83
CA LYS A 20 13.11 -8.35 -21.51
C LYS A 20 14.33 -8.73 -20.68
N HIS A 21 15.37 -9.27 -21.30
CA HIS A 21 16.63 -9.58 -20.65
C HIS A 21 17.29 -8.31 -20.11
N ASP A 22 17.48 -7.29 -20.94
CA ASP A 22 18.04 -5.99 -20.55
C ASP A 22 17.23 -5.37 -19.40
N MET A 23 15.88 -5.40 -19.48
CA MET A 23 15.02 -4.90 -18.39
C MET A 23 15.27 -5.59 -17.06
N LEU A 24 15.58 -6.89 -17.07
CA LEU A 24 15.90 -7.65 -15.86
C LEU A 24 17.35 -7.43 -15.38
N GLU A 25 18.28 -7.11 -16.28
CA GLU A 25 19.67 -6.80 -15.93
C GLU A 25 19.80 -5.51 -15.11
N ILE A 26 18.89 -4.55 -15.29
CA ILE A 26 18.83 -3.32 -14.46
C ILE A 26 18.83 -3.66 -12.96
N LEU A 27 18.21 -4.77 -12.57
CA LEU A 27 18.12 -5.19 -11.16
C LEU A 27 19.43 -5.75 -10.61
N LYS A 28 20.34 -6.16 -11.48
CA LYS A 28 21.62 -6.79 -11.15
C LYS A 28 22.81 -5.88 -11.37
N ALA A 29 22.60 -4.75 -12.04
CA ALA A 29 23.64 -3.78 -12.31
C ALA A 29 24.29 -3.29 -11.00
N ASN A 30 25.61 -3.13 -11.05
CA ASN A 30 26.46 -2.81 -9.90
C ASN A 30 26.85 -1.33 -9.84
N SER A 31 26.34 -0.51 -10.76
CA SER A 31 26.63 0.92 -10.83
C SER A 31 25.52 1.70 -11.52
N SER A 32 25.47 3.02 -11.26
CA SER A 32 24.59 3.94 -11.98
C SER A 32 24.90 4.00 -13.47
N GLU A 33 26.18 3.91 -13.83
CA GLU A 33 26.67 3.96 -15.19
C GLU A 33 26.16 2.77 -16.00
N GLU A 34 26.26 1.56 -15.45
CA GLU A 34 25.75 0.33 -16.05
C GLU A 34 24.22 0.38 -16.24
N ILE A 35 23.49 0.88 -15.24
CA ILE A 35 22.04 1.09 -15.34
C ILE A 35 21.69 2.03 -16.51
N ASN A 36 22.40 3.16 -16.63
CA ASN A 36 22.18 4.10 -17.73
C ASN A 36 22.52 3.51 -19.10
N GLN A 37 23.57 2.68 -19.17
CA GLN A 37 23.93 1.96 -20.40
C GLN A 37 22.82 1.00 -20.83
N ILE A 38 22.27 0.22 -19.90
CA ILE A 38 21.17 -0.71 -20.17
C ILE A 38 19.92 0.05 -20.65
N PHE A 39 19.57 1.17 -20.00
CA PHE A 39 18.48 2.03 -20.50
C PHE A 39 18.73 2.55 -21.92
N GLY A 40 19.97 2.88 -22.25
CA GLY A 40 20.39 3.26 -23.59
C GLY A 40 20.16 2.13 -24.59
N GLN A 41 20.58 0.90 -24.26
CA GLN A 41 20.37 -0.29 -25.10
C GLN A 41 18.89 -0.55 -25.36
N ILE A 42 18.06 -0.52 -24.31
CA ILE A 42 16.60 -0.69 -24.42
C ILE A 42 15.99 0.37 -25.35
N LYS A 43 16.41 1.63 -25.20
CA LYS A 43 15.92 2.74 -26.04
C LYS A 43 16.27 2.55 -27.51
N MET A 44 17.47 2.04 -27.81
CA MET A 44 17.94 1.83 -29.18
C MET A 44 17.15 0.77 -29.95
N ARG A 45 16.48 -0.16 -29.24
CA ARG A 45 15.67 -1.22 -29.86
C ARG A 45 14.35 -0.70 -30.46
N ASN A 46 13.91 0.51 -30.06
CA ASN A 46 12.78 1.23 -30.65
C ASN A 46 11.50 0.41 -30.81
N GLU A 47 11.20 -0.43 -29.81
CA GLU A 47 9.98 -1.25 -29.78
C GLU A 47 8.74 -0.42 -29.42
N ASP A 48 7.57 -0.85 -29.88
CA ASP A 48 6.31 -0.14 -29.60
C ASP A 48 6.04 -0.07 -28.10
N GLY A 49 5.67 1.12 -27.61
CA GLY A 49 5.45 1.38 -26.19
C GLY A 49 6.71 1.40 -25.30
N ILE A 50 7.92 1.21 -25.85
CA ILE A 50 9.16 1.23 -25.05
C ILE A 50 9.41 2.60 -24.43
N GLN A 51 9.03 3.68 -25.12
CA GLN A 51 9.19 5.04 -24.63
C GLN A 51 8.34 5.31 -23.37
N ASN A 52 7.11 4.78 -23.32
CA ASN A 52 6.25 4.87 -22.14
C ASN A 52 6.83 4.09 -20.96
N TRP A 53 7.41 2.91 -21.25
CA TRP A 53 8.10 2.10 -20.24
C TRP A 53 9.32 2.84 -19.67
N LEU A 54 10.15 3.43 -20.53
CA LEU A 54 11.31 4.23 -20.14
C LEU A 54 10.88 5.44 -19.30
N GLU A 55 9.88 6.20 -19.75
CA GLU A 55 9.37 7.36 -19.01
C GLU A 55 8.89 6.99 -17.61
N TYR A 56 8.24 5.83 -17.46
CA TYR A 56 7.77 5.37 -16.16
C TYR A 56 8.92 4.94 -15.25
N TYR A 57 9.81 4.07 -15.74
CA TYR A 57 10.84 3.45 -14.91
C TYR A 57 12.08 4.32 -14.68
N GLN A 58 12.29 5.36 -15.48
CA GLN A 58 13.34 6.37 -15.23
C GLN A 58 12.94 7.43 -14.19
N LYS A 59 11.68 7.44 -13.71
CA LYS A 59 11.27 8.35 -12.63
C LYS A 59 12.14 8.09 -11.38
N PRO A 60 12.74 9.11 -10.74
CA PRO A 60 13.71 8.91 -9.67
C PRO A 60 13.24 8.00 -8.53
N TRP A 61 11.98 8.15 -8.11
CA TRP A 61 11.39 7.34 -7.04
C TRP A 61 11.07 5.89 -7.46
N VAL A 62 10.78 5.67 -8.75
CA VAL A 62 10.61 4.32 -9.31
C VAL A 62 11.98 3.66 -9.41
N LEU A 63 12.95 4.32 -10.04
CA LEU A 63 14.30 3.78 -10.22
C LEU A 63 15.00 3.46 -8.89
N GLY A 64 14.88 4.35 -7.89
CA GLY A 64 15.42 4.11 -6.55
C GLY A 64 14.67 3.04 -5.74
N SER A 65 13.51 2.55 -6.20
CA SER A 65 12.86 1.34 -5.67
C SER A 65 13.30 0.05 -6.36
N LEU A 66 13.95 0.16 -7.53
CA LEU A 66 14.47 -0.97 -8.29
C LEU A 66 15.92 -1.29 -7.94
N THR A 67 16.73 -0.24 -7.78
CA THR A 67 18.18 -0.37 -7.65
C THR A 67 18.68 0.42 -6.45
N TYR A 68 19.67 -0.13 -5.76
CA TYR A 68 20.31 0.53 -4.63
C TYR A 68 20.99 1.83 -5.06
N HIS A 69 21.62 1.83 -6.24
CA HIS A 69 22.43 2.93 -6.75
C HIS A 69 21.67 4.25 -6.94
N TYR A 70 20.35 4.18 -7.09
CA TYR A 70 19.46 5.35 -7.16
C TYR A 70 18.58 5.52 -5.92
N SER A 71 18.73 4.64 -4.94
CA SER A 71 17.99 4.71 -3.69
C SER A 71 18.62 5.72 -2.75
N LEU A 72 17.78 6.40 -1.97
CA LEU A 72 18.24 7.22 -0.83
C LEU A 72 18.42 6.37 0.44
N MET A 73 18.15 5.07 0.37
CA MET A 73 18.32 4.14 1.49
C MET A 73 19.81 3.82 1.72
N SER A 74 20.18 3.53 2.97
CA SER A 74 21.50 2.98 3.26
C SER A 74 21.63 1.57 2.64
N TYR A 75 22.86 1.11 2.39
CA TYR A 75 23.09 -0.22 1.82
C TYR A 75 22.58 -1.35 2.74
N GLU A 76 22.77 -1.17 4.05
CA GLU A 76 22.32 -2.13 5.06
C GLU A 76 20.79 -2.21 5.11
N ASP A 77 20.11 -1.06 5.14
CA ASP A 77 18.64 -1.01 5.08
C ASP A 77 18.13 -1.56 3.75
N TRP A 78 18.84 -1.30 2.65
CA TRP A 78 18.53 -1.92 1.37
C TRP A 78 18.59 -3.43 1.53
N GLN A 79 19.73 -4.05 1.86
CA GLN A 79 19.85 -5.51 1.93
C GLN A 79 18.82 -6.18 2.85
N THR A 80 18.47 -5.55 3.97
CA THR A 80 17.51 -6.09 4.95
C THR A 80 16.05 -5.86 4.58
N THR A 81 15.74 -4.85 3.74
CA THR A 81 14.37 -4.57 3.31
C THR A 81 13.91 -5.61 2.29
N PRO A 82 12.86 -6.39 2.59
CA PRO A 82 12.36 -7.41 1.68
C PRO A 82 11.73 -6.80 0.40
N PHE A 83 11.75 -7.57 -0.70
CA PHE A 83 11.21 -7.21 -2.02
C PHE A 83 9.70 -7.51 -2.15
N ASP A 84 8.99 -7.55 -1.04
CA ASP A 84 7.58 -7.92 -0.98
C ASP A 84 6.69 -6.69 -1.16
N THR A 85 6.25 -6.50 -2.41
CA THR A 85 5.12 -5.64 -2.80
C THR A 85 3.83 -5.96 -2.03
N ASN A 86 3.79 -7.07 -1.29
CA ASN A 86 2.64 -7.55 -0.54
C ASN A 86 2.10 -6.51 0.47
N ILE A 87 2.95 -5.70 1.10
CA ILE A 87 2.46 -4.67 2.06
C ILE A 87 1.71 -3.55 1.32
N ALA A 88 2.26 -3.08 0.19
CA ALA A 88 1.64 -2.02 -0.62
C ALA A 88 0.40 -2.53 -1.38
N GLU A 89 0.47 -3.72 -1.99
CA GLU A 89 -0.67 -4.37 -2.66
C GLU A 89 -1.79 -4.73 -1.66
N SER A 90 -1.44 -5.23 -0.46
CA SER A 90 -2.42 -5.49 0.61
C SER A 90 -3.09 -4.21 1.10
N ALA A 91 -2.34 -3.11 1.19
CA ALA A 91 -2.92 -1.81 1.52
C ALA A 91 -3.94 -1.36 0.45
N HIS A 92 -3.64 -1.53 -0.83
CA HIS A 92 -4.59 -1.27 -1.93
C HIS A 92 -5.82 -2.19 -1.89
N ALA A 93 -5.64 -3.49 -1.63
CA ALA A 93 -6.76 -4.43 -1.47
C ALA A 93 -7.66 -4.06 -0.28
N MET A 94 -7.07 -3.58 0.82
CA MET A 94 -7.82 -3.08 1.97
C MET A 94 -8.60 -1.79 1.69
N ILE A 95 -8.03 -0.84 0.93
CA ILE A 95 -8.73 0.38 0.49
C ILE A 95 -9.97 0.01 -0.33
N ASN A 96 -9.83 -0.92 -1.28
CA ASN A 96 -10.95 -1.38 -2.10
C ASN A 96 -12.02 -2.15 -1.30
N ARG A 97 -11.64 -2.78 -0.18
CA ARG A 97 -12.56 -3.52 0.70
C ARG A 97 -13.26 -2.65 1.75
N THR A 98 -12.70 -1.50 2.12
CA THR A 98 -13.27 -0.63 3.18
C THR A 98 -13.76 0.72 2.66
N GLY A 99 -13.44 1.09 1.42
CA GLY A 99 -13.84 2.35 0.79
C GLY A 99 -13.17 3.60 1.40
N LYS A 100 -12.22 3.43 2.33
CA LYS A 100 -11.50 4.53 2.98
C LYS A 100 -10.03 4.49 2.55
N SER A 101 -9.56 5.56 1.92
CA SER A 101 -8.12 5.77 1.71
C SER A 101 -7.46 6.01 3.07
N LEU A 102 -6.58 5.10 3.48
CA LEU A 102 -5.89 5.17 4.77
C LEU A 102 -4.53 5.84 4.62
N LYS A 103 -4.18 6.73 5.56
CA LYS A 103 -2.80 7.23 5.68
C LYS A 103 -1.85 6.06 5.95
N LEU A 104 -0.62 6.13 5.45
CA LEU A 104 0.36 5.03 5.48
C LEU A 104 0.59 4.45 6.88
N LYS A 105 0.75 5.31 7.90
CA LYS A 105 0.94 4.87 9.30
C LYS A 105 -0.24 4.04 9.81
N ILE A 106 -1.46 4.44 9.46
CA ILE A 106 -2.68 3.72 9.81
C ILE A 106 -2.77 2.40 9.04
N ALA A 107 -2.47 2.41 7.74
CA ALA A 107 -2.47 1.20 6.93
C ALA A 107 -1.52 0.12 7.49
N ILE A 108 -0.31 0.52 7.93
CA ILE A 108 0.67 -0.39 8.57
C ILE A 108 0.10 -0.99 9.85
N LEU A 109 -0.46 -0.16 10.74
CA LEU A 109 -1.07 -0.61 12.00
C LEU A 109 -2.23 -1.59 11.76
N ARG A 110 -3.12 -1.27 10.83
CA ARG A 110 -4.24 -2.16 10.47
C ARG A 110 -3.75 -3.47 9.86
N GLY A 111 -2.72 -3.43 9.02
CA GLY A 111 -2.09 -4.63 8.46
C GLY A 111 -1.50 -5.54 9.55
N TRP A 112 -0.85 -4.95 10.55
CA TRP A 112 -0.30 -5.71 11.68
C TRP A 112 -1.39 -6.37 12.51
N LYS A 113 -2.46 -5.65 12.87
CA LYS A 113 -3.62 -6.20 13.60
C LYS A 113 -4.30 -7.31 12.80
N HIS A 114 -4.44 -7.14 11.48
CA HIS A 114 -4.98 -8.18 10.60
C HIS A 114 -4.15 -9.48 10.64
N ASN A 115 -2.83 -9.36 10.56
CA ASN A 115 -1.91 -10.49 10.66
C ASN A 115 -2.01 -11.18 12.02
N GLU A 116 -2.13 -10.42 13.10
CA GLU A 116 -2.30 -10.95 14.46
C GLU A 116 -3.61 -11.75 14.58
N CYS A 117 -4.72 -11.24 14.04
CA CYS A 117 -5.99 -11.96 13.99
C CYS A 117 -5.90 -13.26 13.19
N ILE A 118 -5.21 -13.25 12.05
CA ILE A 118 -4.96 -14.45 11.24
C ILE A 118 -4.16 -15.47 12.06
N TYR A 119 -3.08 -15.04 12.70
CA TYR A 119 -2.23 -15.91 13.51
C TYR A 119 -3.02 -16.57 14.65
N LYS A 120 -3.79 -15.77 15.42
CA LYS A 120 -4.68 -16.28 16.48
C LYS A 120 -5.66 -17.32 15.93
N ARG A 121 -6.24 -17.08 14.75
CA ARG A 121 -7.17 -18.01 14.09
C ARG A 121 -6.51 -19.33 13.70
N ILE A 122 -5.30 -19.28 13.13
CA ILE A 122 -4.53 -20.48 12.78
C ILE A 122 -4.23 -21.30 14.04
N LYS A 123 -3.78 -20.65 15.11
CA LYS A 123 -3.49 -21.30 16.39
C LYS A 123 -4.72 -22.00 16.98
N ILE A 124 -5.88 -21.32 17.00
CA ILE A 124 -7.14 -21.90 17.48
C ILE A 124 -7.57 -23.08 16.61
N HIS A 125 -7.42 -22.97 15.28
CA HIS A 125 -7.75 -24.05 14.37
C HIS A 125 -6.88 -25.30 14.61
N GLN A 126 -5.58 -25.13 14.80
CA GLN A 126 -4.66 -26.21 15.16
C GLN A 126 -5.02 -26.88 16.48
N GLN A 127 -5.49 -26.11 17.46
CA GLN A 127 -5.87 -26.62 18.79
C GLN A 127 -7.23 -27.30 18.83
N THR A 128 -8.20 -26.85 18.03
CA THR A 128 -9.61 -27.28 18.13
C THR A 128 -10.10 -28.10 16.94
N GLY A 129 -9.37 -28.11 15.82
CA GLY A 129 -9.77 -28.76 14.57
C GLY A 129 -10.94 -28.10 13.84
N ILE A 130 -11.55 -27.05 14.39
CA ILE A 130 -12.73 -26.39 13.82
C ILE A 130 -12.29 -25.31 12.85
N HIS A 131 -12.69 -25.41 11.58
CA HIS A 131 -12.39 -24.40 10.57
C HIS A 131 -13.21 -23.13 10.81
N MET A 132 -12.52 -22.03 11.10
CA MET A 132 -13.15 -20.71 11.34
C MET A 132 -13.45 -20.02 10.00
N SER A 133 -14.72 -19.64 9.79
CA SER A 133 -15.16 -18.95 8.57
C SER A 133 -14.59 -17.53 8.48
N SER A 134 -13.92 -17.21 7.36
CA SER A 134 -13.29 -15.90 7.10
C SER A 134 -14.25 -14.81 6.61
N LYS A 135 -15.56 -15.06 6.62
CA LYS A 135 -16.54 -14.14 6.03
C LYS A 135 -16.50 -12.79 6.72
N ASP A 136 -16.34 -11.75 5.91
CA ASP A 136 -16.46 -10.36 6.33
C ASP A 136 -17.86 -10.09 6.88
N ARG A 137 -17.93 -9.73 8.17
CA ARG A 137 -19.18 -9.36 8.86
C ARG A 137 -19.31 -7.86 9.12
N SER A 138 -18.38 -7.04 8.64
CA SER A 138 -18.55 -5.58 8.66
C SER A 138 -19.82 -5.21 7.90
N ASP A 139 -20.42 -4.06 8.20
CA ASP A 139 -21.62 -3.62 7.49
C ASP A 139 -21.38 -3.45 5.99
N PHE A 140 -20.15 -3.09 5.60
CA PHE A 140 -19.73 -3.11 4.20
C PHE A 140 -19.69 -4.54 3.63
N GLY A 141 -19.07 -5.49 4.35
CA GLY A 141 -19.04 -6.90 3.96
C GLY A 141 -20.44 -7.54 3.85
N LYS A 142 -21.36 -7.15 4.74
CA LYS A 142 -22.78 -7.53 4.67
C LYS A 142 -23.46 -6.93 3.44
N LYS A 143 -23.28 -5.63 3.17
CA LYS A 143 -23.82 -4.95 1.98
C LYS A 143 -23.28 -5.56 0.67
N MET A 144 -21.97 -5.80 0.58
CA MET A 144 -21.36 -6.43 -0.59
C MET A 144 -21.90 -7.85 -0.81
N GLN A 145 -22.10 -8.65 0.25
CA GLN A 145 -22.73 -9.96 0.13
C GLN A 145 -24.20 -9.88 -0.26
N ALA A 146 -24.94 -8.87 0.20
CA ALA A 146 -26.32 -8.63 -0.22
C ALA A 146 -26.38 -8.27 -1.70
N ASN A 147 -25.49 -7.40 -2.19
CA ASN A 147 -25.40 -7.05 -3.61
C ASN A 147 -25.03 -8.27 -4.49
N LYS A 148 -24.07 -9.09 -4.05
CA LYS A 148 -23.76 -10.36 -4.75
C LYS A 148 -24.92 -11.36 -4.78
N ARG A 149 -25.88 -11.25 -3.85
CA ARG A 149 -27.12 -12.06 -3.86
C ARG A 149 -28.18 -11.45 -4.76
N SER A 150 -28.27 -10.13 -4.88
CA SER A 150 -29.19 -9.47 -5.82
C SER A 150 -28.76 -9.70 -7.28
N ASP A 151 -27.46 -9.67 -7.59
CA ASP A 151 -26.96 -9.94 -8.96
C ASP A 151 -27.26 -11.37 -9.42
N LYS A 152 -27.35 -12.32 -8.48
CA LYS A 152 -27.74 -13.70 -8.77
C LYS A 152 -29.25 -13.88 -8.96
N LEU A 153 -30.08 -12.95 -8.47
CA LEU A 153 -31.54 -13.02 -8.59
C LEU A 153 -32.05 -12.49 -9.94
N GLU A 154 -31.27 -11.68 -10.68
CA GLU A 154 -31.67 -11.19 -12.00
C GLU A 154 -31.59 -12.25 -13.11
N ASN A 155 -30.94 -13.39 -12.88
CA ASN A 155 -30.68 -14.42 -13.91
C ASN A 155 -31.41 -15.77 -13.70
N TYR A 156 -32.52 -15.81 -12.95
CA TYR A 156 -33.31 -17.05 -12.82
C TYR A 156 -34.82 -16.80 -13.02
N PRO A 157 -35.52 -17.61 -13.85
CA PRO A 157 -36.98 -17.60 -13.92
C PRO A 157 -37.58 -18.04 -12.58
N LYS A 158 -38.61 -17.31 -12.13
CA LYS A 158 -39.36 -17.56 -10.89
C LYS A 158 -40.23 -18.81 -10.99
N GLU A 159 -39.82 -19.96 -10.45
CA GLU A 159 -40.75 -21.02 -10.01
C GLU A 159 -40.18 -21.81 -8.79
N GLN A 160 -40.74 -21.54 -7.59
CA GLN A 160 -41.03 -22.35 -6.36
C GLN A 160 -40.07 -23.47 -5.83
N PRO A 161 -40.18 -24.01 -4.59
CA PRO A 161 -41.10 -23.74 -3.47
C PRO A 161 -40.41 -23.40 -2.12
N VAL A 162 -41.20 -22.88 -1.17
CA VAL A 162 -40.82 -22.65 0.23
C VAL A 162 -40.53 -24.00 0.90
N LYS A 163 -39.27 -24.24 1.30
CA LYS A 163 -38.93 -25.31 2.24
C LYS A 163 -38.62 -24.66 3.59
N GLU A 164 -39.54 -24.86 4.54
CA GLU A 164 -39.24 -24.68 5.96
C GLU A 164 -38.07 -25.59 6.33
N SER A 165 -36.96 -25.00 6.76
CA SER A 165 -35.89 -25.75 7.40
C SER A 165 -35.71 -25.23 8.82
N ASN A 166 -36.01 -26.15 9.74
CA ASN A 166 -35.99 -26.02 11.19
C ASN A 166 -34.82 -25.19 11.73
N ALA A 167 -35.19 -24.24 12.59
CA ALA A 167 -34.28 -23.53 13.47
C ALA A 167 -33.64 -24.49 14.50
N LEU A 168 -32.58 -23.99 15.14
CA LEU A 168 -31.85 -24.54 16.30
C LEU A 168 -30.65 -25.44 16.00
N GLN A 169 -29.53 -24.79 15.65
CA GLN A 169 -28.26 -25.07 16.34
C GLN A 169 -27.59 -23.73 16.70
N LYS A 170 -27.82 -23.24 17.92
CA LYS A 170 -27.03 -22.15 18.50
C LYS A 170 -25.61 -22.68 18.74
N LYS A 171 -24.73 -22.58 17.75
CA LYS A 171 -23.28 -22.64 17.99
C LYS A 171 -22.89 -21.33 18.68
N ALA A 172 -22.30 -21.42 19.86
CA ALA A 172 -21.75 -20.27 20.57
C ALA A 172 -20.83 -19.51 19.61
N LYS A 173 -21.25 -18.30 19.23
CA LYS A 173 -20.44 -17.35 18.48
C LYS A 173 -19.67 -16.55 19.53
N ILE A 174 -18.36 -16.67 19.51
CA ILE A 174 -17.49 -15.71 20.18
C ILE A 174 -17.43 -14.52 19.23
N ASP A 175 -18.22 -13.49 19.50
CA ASP A 175 -18.13 -12.21 18.79
C ASP A 175 -16.93 -11.44 19.35
N TYR A 176 -16.02 -11.05 18.45
CA TYR A 176 -14.96 -10.08 18.73
C TYR A 176 -15.38 -8.77 18.07
N ASP A 177 -16.32 -8.06 18.70
CA ASP A 177 -16.82 -6.75 18.23
C ASP A 177 -16.18 -5.56 18.99
N ASP A 178 -15.12 -5.78 19.77
CA ASP A 178 -14.50 -4.74 20.62
C ASP A 178 -13.26 -4.05 19.98
N ASP A 179 -12.82 -4.51 18.81
CA ASP A 179 -11.51 -4.14 18.22
C ASP A 179 -11.52 -2.92 17.27
N ASP A 180 -12.69 -2.55 16.74
CA ASP A 180 -12.85 -1.42 15.79
C ASP A 180 -12.76 -0.07 16.54
N THR A 181 -13.24 -0.02 17.79
CA THR A 181 -13.19 1.16 18.67
C THR A 181 -11.76 1.52 19.07
N GLU A 182 -10.92 0.53 19.39
CA GLU A 182 -9.52 0.73 19.75
C GLU A 182 -8.70 1.28 18.58
N MET A 183 -8.99 0.79 17.36
CA MET A 183 -8.35 1.27 16.13
C MET A 183 -8.74 2.72 15.83
N GLU A 184 -10.01 3.08 16.04
CA GLU A 184 -10.48 4.46 15.89
C GLU A 184 -9.81 5.40 16.91
N ILE A 185 -9.57 4.93 18.14
CA ILE A 185 -8.84 5.68 19.15
C ILE A 185 -7.39 5.92 18.72
N GLU A 186 -6.71 4.90 18.20
CA GLU A 186 -5.31 5.01 17.77
C GLU A 186 -5.17 5.93 16.53
N GLU A 187 -6.14 5.87 15.61
CA GLU A 187 -6.25 6.81 14.49
C GLU A 187 -6.39 8.27 14.97
N ARG A 188 -7.21 8.50 16.00
CA ARG A 188 -7.37 9.84 16.59
C ARG A 188 -6.10 10.31 17.29
N LYS A 189 -5.36 9.44 17.98
CA LYS A 189 -4.07 9.79 18.61
C LYS A 189 -3.05 10.22 17.56
N ILE A 190 -2.93 9.47 16.47
CA ILE A 190 -2.00 9.78 15.37
C ILE A 190 -2.36 11.12 14.72
N ALA A 191 -3.63 11.37 14.46
CA ALA A 191 -4.08 12.65 13.92
C ALA A 191 -3.76 13.82 14.86
N LEU A 192 -3.86 13.61 16.18
CA LEU A 192 -3.55 14.61 17.18
C LEU A 192 -2.04 14.92 17.27
N GLU A 193 -1.19 13.90 17.14
CA GLU A 193 0.26 14.06 17.04
C GLU A 193 0.67 14.84 15.78
N GLU A 194 0.13 14.48 14.62
CA GLU A 194 0.39 15.18 13.36
C GLU A 194 0.03 16.66 13.47
N ARG A 195 -1.13 16.98 14.06
CA ARG A 195 -1.57 18.36 14.27
C ARG A 195 -0.63 19.13 15.21
N LYS A 196 -0.13 18.48 16.28
CA LYS A 196 0.86 19.09 17.19
C LYS A 196 2.18 19.39 16.46
N MET A 197 2.65 18.46 15.64
CA MET A 197 3.88 18.66 14.86
C MET A 197 3.72 19.80 13.86
N GLN A 198 2.57 19.88 13.20
CA GLN A 198 2.27 20.97 12.25
C GLN A 198 2.18 22.33 12.95
N PHE A 199 1.64 22.38 14.17
CA PHE A 199 1.63 23.61 14.96
C PHE A 199 3.05 24.08 15.30
N LYS A 200 3.94 23.16 15.72
CA LYS A 200 5.35 23.46 15.97
C LYS A 200 6.08 23.94 14.72
N GLN A 201 5.83 23.32 13.57
CA GLN A 201 6.41 23.74 12.30
C GLN A 201 5.97 25.17 11.93
N ASN A 202 4.67 25.45 12.04
CA ASN A 202 4.15 26.80 11.78
C ASN A 202 4.75 27.85 12.72
N GLU A 203 5.01 27.50 13.98
CA GLU A 203 5.67 28.39 14.94
C GLU A 203 7.13 28.70 14.53
N ILE A 204 7.87 27.69 14.07
CA ILE A 204 9.24 27.87 13.56
C ILE A 204 9.23 28.75 12.31
N ASP A 205 8.32 28.48 11.37
CA ASP A 205 8.20 29.25 10.13
C ASP A 205 7.83 30.71 10.40
N LEU A 206 6.98 30.96 11.40
CA LEU A 206 6.61 32.31 11.81
C LEU A 206 7.80 33.06 12.41
N LYS A 207 8.57 32.42 13.30
CA LYS A 207 9.82 32.99 13.85
C LYS A 207 10.85 33.29 12.74
N LEU A 208 10.96 32.40 11.74
CA LEU A 208 11.86 32.60 10.61
C LEU A 208 11.46 33.83 9.79
N LYS A 209 10.17 33.99 9.50
CA LYS A 209 9.64 35.16 8.79
C LYS A 209 9.86 36.46 9.59
N GLU A 210 9.64 36.44 10.90
CA GLU A 210 9.91 37.59 11.76
C GLU A 210 11.39 38.01 11.72
N LEU A 211 12.31 37.04 11.78
CA LEU A 211 13.75 37.31 11.67
C LEU A 211 14.12 37.87 10.29
N GLN A 212 13.51 37.38 9.22
CA GLN A 212 13.70 37.91 7.87
C GLN A 212 13.21 39.36 7.76
N ILE A 213 12.04 39.67 8.31
CA ILE A 213 11.50 41.04 8.34
C ILE A 213 12.45 41.97 9.11
N LYS A 214 12.88 41.58 10.31
CA LYS A 214 13.84 42.38 11.11
C LYS A 214 15.16 42.60 10.39
N LYS A 215 15.66 41.60 9.65
CA LYS A 215 16.88 41.74 8.85
C LYS A 215 16.70 42.78 7.75
N LEU A 216 15.58 42.73 7.02
CA LEU A 216 15.26 43.72 5.98
C LEU A 216 15.12 45.13 6.54
N GLU A 217 14.49 45.29 7.71
CA GLU A 217 14.36 46.58 8.40
C GLU A 217 15.73 47.17 8.79
N MET A 218 16.65 46.34 9.31
CA MET A 218 18.02 46.79 9.63
C MET A 218 18.81 47.18 8.37
N GLU A 219 18.66 46.44 7.27
CA GLU A 219 19.30 46.77 6.00
C GLU A 219 18.76 48.08 5.40
N LEU A 220 17.46 48.36 5.54
CA LEU A 220 16.86 49.64 5.14
C LEU A 220 17.38 50.82 5.98
N ASN A 221 17.44 50.66 7.30
CA ASN A 221 17.92 51.72 8.20
C ASN A 221 19.41 52.03 8.07
N ASN A 222 20.26 51.06 7.68
CA ASN A 222 21.69 51.28 7.47
C ASN A 222 22.02 51.92 6.09
N ASN A 223 21.03 52.03 5.20
CA ASN A 223 21.18 52.64 3.87
C ASN A 223 20.59 54.06 3.78
N GLN A 224 20.23 54.68 4.92
CA GLN A 224 19.88 56.11 5.06
C GLN A 224 20.97 56.86 5.82
#